data_AF-A0A538G1I0-F1
#
_entry.id   AF-A0A538G1I0-F1
#
_cell.length_a   1.000
_cell.length_b   1.000
_cell.length_c   1.000
_cell.angle_alpha   90.00
_cell.angle_beta   90.00
_cell.angle_gamma   90.00
#
_symmetry.space_group_name_H-M   'P 1'
#
loop_
_entity.id
_entity.type
_entity.pdbx_description
1 polymer ?
#
loop_
_entity_poly.entity_id
_entity_poly.type
_entity_poly.pdbx_seq_one_letter_code
_entity_poly.pdbx_strand_id
1 'polypeptide(L)'
;MRKLAFALLAAAGVAALVAGFVTRGSGPASANASSHREAPLISEDPTADNTDVYAFRSPDKPDTATIISNWIPGEDPAAGPNWYTFSPTARYDVYVDKNGDGKPDITWYFRFRTGAPTAFLGNTQQT
;
A
#
# COMPACT_ATOMS: atom_id res chain seq x y z
N MET A 1 -46.49 -29.41 -14.45
CA MET A 1 -46.32 -28.29 -13.47
C MET A 1 -44.97 -28.32 -12.76
N ARG A 2 -44.52 -29.45 -12.17
CA ARG A 2 -43.21 -29.55 -11.49
C ARG A 2 -41.98 -29.16 -12.34
N LYS A 3 -41.89 -29.61 -13.60
CA LYS A 3 -40.74 -29.30 -14.49
C LYS A 3 -40.61 -27.81 -14.83
N LEU A 4 -41.74 -27.12 -14.98
CA LEU A 4 -41.80 -25.66 -15.19
C LEU A 4 -41.36 -24.90 -13.93
N ALA A 5 -41.76 -25.38 -12.75
CA ALA A 5 -41.32 -24.79 -11.48
C ALA A 5 -39.79 -24.91 -11.28
N PHE A 6 -39.20 -26.06 -11.62
CA PHE A 6 -37.74 -26.25 -11.57
C PHE A 6 -36.99 -25.36 -12.56
N ALA A 7 -37.50 -25.20 -13.79
CA ALA A 7 -36.90 -24.33 -14.79
C ALA A 7 -36.93 -22.84 -14.38
N LEU A 8 -38.05 -22.39 -13.80
CA LEU A 8 -38.19 -21.03 -13.29
C LEU A 8 -37.28 -20.75 -12.08
N LEU A 9 -37.14 -21.72 -11.17
CA LEU A 9 -36.20 -21.63 -10.04
C LEU A 9 -34.74 -21.56 -10.51
N ALA A 10 -34.36 -22.37 -11.50
CA ALA A 10 -33.02 -22.33 -12.07
C ALA A 10 -32.73 -20.99 -12.77
N ALA A 11 -33.68 -20.48 -13.56
CA ALA A 11 -33.54 -19.19 -14.23
C ALA A 11 -33.44 -18.02 -13.23
N ALA A 12 -34.24 -18.04 -12.16
CA ALA A 12 -34.16 -17.06 -11.08
C ALA A 12 -32.81 -17.12 -10.34
N GLY A 13 -32.28 -18.32 -10.11
CA GLY A 13 -30.94 -18.51 -9.52
C GLY A 13 -29.82 -17.95 -10.40
N VAL A 14 -29.87 -18.19 -11.71
CA VAL A 14 -28.89 -17.65 -12.66
C VAL A 14 -29.00 -16.12 -12.74
N ALA A 15 -30.20 -15.57 -12.82
CA ALA A 15 -30.40 -14.12 -12.85
C ALA A 15 -29.88 -13.44 -11.58
N ALA A 16 -30.08 -14.04 -10.40
CA ALA A 16 -29.55 -13.53 -9.14
C ALA A 16 -28.01 -13.55 -9.09
N LEU A 17 -27.37 -14.60 -9.62
CA LEU A 17 -25.91 -14.68 -9.72
C LEU A 17 -25.33 -13.63 -10.67
N VAL A 18 -25.96 -13.43 -11.83
CA VAL A 18 -25.54 -12.41 -12.80
C VAL A 18 -25.72 -11.00 -12.21
N ALA A 19 -26.86 -10.72 -11.57
CA ALA A 19 -27.08 -9.43 -10.91
C ALA A 19 -26.08 -9.18 -9.77
N GLY A 20 -25.75 -10.20 -8.99
CA GLY A 20 -24.72 -10.11 -7.94
C GLY A 20 -23.32 -9.83 -8.50
N PHE A 21 -22.98 -10.39 -9.65
CA PHE A 21 -21.69 -10.17 -10.32
C PHE A 21 -21.61 -8.79 -10.98
N VAL A 22 -22.70 -8.28 -11.54
CA VAL A 22 -22.76 -6.95 -12.17
C VAL A 22 -22.77 -5.82 -11.13
N THR A 23 -23.33 -6.05 -9.94
CA THR A 23 -23.45 -5.01 -8.89
C THR A 23 -22.24 -4.91 -7.96
N ARG A 24 -21.44 -5.98 -7.82
CA ARG A 24 -20.12 -5.90 -7.20
C ARG A 24 -19.14 -5.36 -8.24
N GLY A 25 -18.91 -4.04 -8.21
CA GLY A 25 -17.87 -3.43 -9.05
C GLY A 25 -16.55 -4.17 -8.89
N SER A 26 -15.79 -4.31 -9.98
CA SER A 26 -14.54 -5.07 -10.09
C SER A 26 -13.37 -4.50 -9.26
N GLY A 27 -13.65 -3.69 -8.25
CA GLY A 27 -12.67 -3.09 -7.36
C GLY A 27 -12.35 -4.00 -6.17
N PRO A 28 -11.19 -3.81 -5.54
CA PRO A 28 -10.89 -4.47 -4.27
C PRO A 28 -11.97 -4.12 -3.24
N ALA A 29 -12.26 -5.07 -2.34
CA ALA A 29 -13.13 -4.81 -1.20
C ALA A 29 -12.56 -3.65 -0.37
N SER A 30 -13.42 -2.83 0.23
CA SER A 30 -12.99 -1.78 1.16
C SER A 30 -12.12 -2.39 2.26
N ALA A 31 -10.85 -2.02 2.30
CA ALA A 31 -9.94 -2.41 3.36
C ALA A 31 -10.21 -1.55 4.60
N ASN A 32 -10.16 -2.15 5.79
CA ASN A 32 -10.04 -1.36 7.03
C ASN A 32 -8.60 -0.87 7.14
N ALA A 33 -8.40 0.38 7.55
CA ALA A 33 -7.07 0.89 7.85
C ALA A 33 -6.46 0.07 9.00
N SER A 34 -5.28 -0.49 8.79
CA SER A 34 -4.47 -1.12 9.84
C SER A 34 -3.81 -0.01 10.68
N SER A 35 -3.48 -0.27 11.94
CA SER A 35 -2.70 0.66 12.75
C SER A 35 -1.21 0.39 12.51
N HIS A 36 -0.47 1.41 12.09
CA HIS A 36 0.81 1.25 11.39
C HIS A 36 1.99 0.86 12.29
N ARG A 37 1.84 1.00 13.61
CA ARG A 37 2.89 0.67 14.57
C ARG A 37 2.70 -0.67 15.30
N GLU A 38 1.86 -1.56 14.77
CA GLU A 38 1.44 -2.81 15.44
C GLU A 38 2.36 -4.01 15.19
N ALA A 39 3.27 -3.92 14.21
CA ALA A 39 4.27 -4.97 14.03
C ALA A 39 5.23 -4.94 15.24
N PRO A 40 5.41 -6.07 15.98
CA PRO A 40 6.18 -6.07 17.23
C PRO A 40 7.60 -5.47 17.10
N LEU A 41 8.28 -5.72 15.97
CA LEU A 41 9.63 -5.20 15.72
C LEU A 41 9.66 -3.71 15.38
N ILE A 42 8.58 -3.16 14.79
CA ILE A 42 8.48 -1.73 14.47
C ILE A 42 8.21 -0.90 15.74
N SER A 43 7.66 -1.51 16.79
CA SER A 43 7.55 -0.82 18.09
C SER A 43 8.92 -0.52 18.71
N GLU A 44 9.93 -1.33 18.39
CA GLU A 44 11.33 -1.16 18.83
C GLU A 44 12.17 -0.33 17.84
N ASP A 45 11.79 -0.26 16.56
CA ASP A 45 12.40 0.61 15.55
C ASP A 45 11.34 1.49 14.84
N PRO A 46 10.87 2.56 15.48
CA PRO A 46 9.83 3.43 14.92
C PRO A 46 10.32 4.21 13.69
N THR A 47 11.62 4.25 13.42
CA THR A 47 12.19 4.92 12.23
C THR A 47 12.11 4.06 10.97
N ALA A 48 11.82 2.77 11.12
CA ALA A 48 11.54 1.83 10.04
C ALA A 48 10.04 1.67 9.76
N ASP A 49 9.18 2.41 10.46
CA ASP A 49 7.72 2.32 10.33
C ASP A 49 7.27 2.74 8.92
N ASN A 50 6.66 1.79 8.18
CA ASN A 50 6.04 2.05 6.89
C ASN A 50 4.60 2.47 7.13
N THR A 51 4.35 3.76 6.98
CA THR A 51 3.07 4.34 7.37
C THR A 51 2.06 4.39 6.25
N ASP A 52 2.33 4.04 5.00
CA ASP A 52 1.30 3.91 3.95
C ASP A 52 1.98 3.46 2.65
N VAL A 53 1.24 2.70 1.82
CA VAL A 53 1.63 2.43 0.43
C VAL A 53 0.44 2.76 -0.48
N TYR A 54 0.70 3.59 -1.49
CA TYR A 54 -0.24 3.91 -2.55
C TYR A 54 0.26 3.34 -3.86
N ALA A 55 -0.61 2.63 -4.59
CA ALA A 55 -0.31 2.10 -5.90
C ALA A 55 -1.47 2.41 -6.84
N PHE A 56 -1.18 3.10 -7.93
CA PHE A 56 -2.19 3.51 -8.91
C PHE A 56 -1.60 3.60 -10.31
N ARG A 57 -2.45 3.53 -11.32
CA ARG A 57 -2.06 3.77 -12.72
C ARG A 57 -1.61 5.22 -12.87
N SER A 58 -0.41 5.45 -13.41
CA SER A 58 0.14 6.81 -13.50
C SER A 58 -0.76 7.70 -14.39
N PRO A 59 -1.18 8.89 -13.92
CA PRO A 59 -2.11 9.75 -14.67
C PRO A 59 -1.47 10.40 -15.90
N ASP A 60 -0.17 10.65 -15.87
CA ASP A 60 0.65 11.23 -16.93
C ASP A 60 1.21 10.17 -17.89
N LYS A 61 1.39 8.93 -17.40
CA LYS A 61 1.85 7.78 -18.19
C LYS A 61 0.98 6.53 -17.94
N PRO A 62 -0.18 6.43 -18.59
CA PRO A 62 -1.15 5.38 -18.25
C PRO A 62 -0.69 3.94 -18.55
N ASP A 63 0.40 3.70 -19.26
CA ASP A 63 0.96 2.35 -19.42
C ASP A 63 1.83 1.92 -18.22
N THR A 64 2.00 2.78 -17.20
CA THR A 64 2.78 2.49 -15.99
C THR A 64 1.95 2.53 -14.71
N ALA A 65 2.53 1.99 -13.64
CA ALA A 65 2.05 2.14 -12.27
C ALA A 65 2.98 3.10 -11.51
N THR A 66 2.38 4.02 -10.74
CA THR A 66 3.06 4.84 -9.75
C THR A 66 2.88 4.17 -8.40
N ILE A 67 4.00 4.01 -7.69
CA ILE A 67 4.03 3.50 -6.32
C ILE A 67 4.63 4.60 -5.44
N ILE A 68 3.94 4.94 -4.37
CA ILE A 68 4.38 5.88 -3.34
C ILE A 68 4.35 5.11 -2.03
N SER A 69 5.41 5.23 -1.24
CA SER A 69 5.50 4.60 0.07
C SER A 69 5.97 5.63 1.06
N ASN A 70 5.23 5.76 2.15
CA ASN A 70 5.54 6.67 3.24
C ASN A 70 6.22 5.89 4.36
N TRP A 71 7.27 6.47 4.91
CA TRP A 71 7.90 6.00 6.13
C TRP A 71 8.03 7.19 7.06
N ILE A 72 7.98 6.91 8.36
CA ILE A 72 7.94 7.92 9.44
C ILE A 72 6.57 8.65 9.47
N PRO A 73 6.01 8.92 10.66
CA PRO A 73 4.72 9.61 10.77
C PRO A 73 4.78 11.05 10.26
N GLY A 74 3.58 11.63 10.05
CA GLY A 74 3.44 13.00 9.59
C GLY A 74 4.22 14.01 10.44
N GLU A 75 4.89 14.94 9.76
CA GLU A 75 5.72 15.97 10.37
C GLU A 75 5.09 17.35 10.17
N ASP A 76 4.82 18.06 11.27
CA ASP A 76 4.42 19.46 11.21
C ASP A 76 5.66 20.33 10.95
N PRO A 77 5.69 21.18 9.90
CA PRO A 77 6.78 22.12 9.67
C PRO A 77 7.11 23.03 10.86
N ALA A 78 6.13 23.31 11.74
CA ALA A 78 6.31 24.11 12.94
C ALA A 78 6.87 23.33 14.14
N ALA A 79 6.97 21.99 14.07
CA ALA A 79 7.49 21.13 15.15
C ALA A 79 9.02 21.14 15.28
N GLY A 80 9.70 22.04 14.56
CA GLY A 80 11.14 22.21 14.65
C GLY A 80 11.62 22.49 16.08
N PRO A 81 12.88 22.14 16.40
CA PRO A 81 13.90 21.57 15.51
C PRO A 81 13.91 20.03 15.46
N ASN A 82 12.99 19.35 16.14
CA ASN A 82 13.03 17.90 16.36
C ASN A 82 12.12 17.14 15.40
N TRP A 83 12.51 17.12 14.13
CA TRP A 83 11.90 16.27 13.12
C TRP A 83 12.49 14.86 13.20
N TYR A 84 11.67 13.87 12.87
CA TYR A 84 12.09 12.52 12.57
C TYR A 84 13.04 12.50 11.36
N THR A 85 13.87 11.48 11.31
CA THR A 85 14.85 11.27 10.24
C THR A 85 14.85 9.81 9.84
N PHE A 86 15.20 9.53 8.57
CA PHE A 86 15.41 8.14 8.17
C PHE A 86 16.60 7.56 8.93
N SER A 87 16.45 6.32 9.37
CA SER A 87 17.50 5.64 10.11
C SER A 87 18.70 5.34 9.20
N PRO A 88 19.92 5.57 9.68
CA PRO A 88 21.14 5.24 8.96
C PRO A 88 21.43 3.72 8.97
N THR A 89 20.73 2.94 9.78
CA THR A 89 20.91 1.48 9.91
C THR A 89 19.78 0.69 9.27
N ALA A 90 18.63 1.32 8.99
CA ALA A 90 17.50 0.68 8.33
C ALA A 90 17.72 0.49 6.83
N ARG A 91 17.08 -0.54 6.29
CA ARG A 91 16.91 -0.76 4.85
C ARG A 91 15.42 -0.68 4.55
N TYR A 92 15.03 0.27 3.71
CA TYR A 92 13.64 0.50 3.35
C TYR A 92 13.37 -0.21 2.03
N ASP A 93 12.54 -1.26 2.05
CA ASP A 93 12.27 -2.09 0.87
C ASP A 93 10.84 -1.92 0.37
N VAL A 94 10.67 -1.94 -0.95
CA VAL A 94 9.37 -2.08 -1.62
C VAL A 94 9.44 -3.32 -2.50
N TYR A 95 8.60 -4.30 -2.17
CA TYR A 95 8.48 -5.57 -2.87
C TYR A 95 7.26 -5.55 -3.78
N VAL A 96 7.44 -5.96 -5.04
CA VAL A 96 6.34 -6.10 -6.00
C VAL A 96 6.31 -7.51 -6.55
N ASP A 97 5.21 -8.20 -6.31
CA ASP A 97 4.83 -9.44 -6.96
C ASP A 97 3.83 -9.12 -8.08
N LYS A 98 4.17 -9.47 -9.32
CA LYS A 98 3.35 -9.24 -10.52
C LYS A 98 2.61 -10.49 -10.97
N ASN A 99 2.92 -11.64 -10.39
CA ASN A 99 2.44 -12.94 -10.85
C ASN A 99 1.58 -13.69 -9.81
N GLY A 100 1.58 -13.24 -8.55
CA GLY A 100 0.73 -13.74 -7.48
C GLY A 100 1.29 -14.96 -6.74
N ASP A 101 2.57 -15.29 -6.89
CA ASP A 101 3.22 -16.42 -6.20
C ASP A 101 3.73 -16.08 -4.79
N GLY A 102 3.56 -14.84 -4.35
CA GLY A 102 4.00 -14.33 -3.06
C GLY A 102 5.50 -14.07 -2.98
N LYS A 103 6.21 -14.07 -4.11
CA LYS A 103 7.64 -13.73 -4.19
C LYS A 103 7.82 -12.42 -4.96
N PRO A 104 8.74 -11.55 -4.52
CA PRO A 104 8.99 -10.31 -5.22
C PRO A 104 9.63 -10.57 -6.60
N ASP A 105 8.97 -10.11 -7.65
CA ASP A 105 9.53 -10.01 -9.01
C ASP A 105 10.37 -8.74 -9.19
N ILE A 106 10.03 -7.67 -8.45
CA ILE A 106 10.77 -6.41 -8.43
C ILE A 106 10.99 -6.03 -6.97
N THR A 107 12.18 -5.54 -6.67
CA THR A 107 12.54 -5.00 -5.35
C THR A 107 13.24 -3.67 -5.55
N TRP A 108 12.71 -2.63 -4.92
CA TRP A 108 13.45 -1.39 -4.69
C TRP A 108 13.90 -1.35 -3.25
N TYR A 109 15.11 -0.87 -3.02
CA TYR A 109 15.63 -0.65 -1.68
C TYR A 109 16.25 0.73 -1.58
N PHE A 110 16.08 1.34 -0.41
CA PHE A 110 16.61 2.65 -0.09
C PHE A 110 17.42 2.56 1.21
N ARG A 111 18.56 3.24 1.21
CA ARG A 111 19.35 3.47 2.41
C ARG A 111 19.65 4.95 2.50
N PHE A 112 19.57 5.45 3.72
CA PHE A 112 19.84 6.84 4.02
C PHE A 112 21.08 6.93 4.88
N ARG A 113 21.82 8.02 4.74
CA ARG A 113 22.93 8.35 5.62
C ARG A 113 22.79 9.78 6.10
N THR A 114 23.42 10.05 7.24
CA THR A 114 23.59 11.40 7.75
C THR A 114 24.70 12.11 6.96
N GLY A 115 24.37 13.24 6.36
CA GLY A 115 25.27 14.16 5.67
C GLY A 115 25.29 15.56 6.29
N ALA A 116 25.68 16.57 5.52
CA ALA A 116 25.52 17.96 5.95
C ALA A 116 24.01 18.32 6.01
N PRO A 117 23.60 19.24 6.90
CA PRO A 117 22.21 19.67 6.98
C PRO A 117 21.72 20.23 5.65
N THR A 118 20.69 19.60 5.11
CA THR A 118 19.84 20.10 4.02
C THR A 118 18.55 20.62 4.63
N ALA A 119 18.07 21.80 4.23
CA ALA A 119 16.88 22.42 4.81
C ALA A 119 15.68 21.44 4.90
N PHE A 120 14.80 21.66 5.88
CA PHE A 120 13.56 20.89 6.18
C PHE A 120 13.69 19.38 6.45
N LEU A 121 14.72 18.68 5.93
CA LEU A 121 14.98 17.24 6.14
C LEU A 121 16.16 16.95 7.06
N GLY A 122 16.62 17.97 7.80
CA GLY A 122 17.78 17.85 8.67
C GLY A 122 19.00 17.41 7.89
N ASN A 123 19.65 16.32 8.29
CA ASN A 123 20.89 15.83 7.68
C ASN A 123 20.70 14.53 6.88
N THR A 124 19.47 14.14 6.57
CA THR A 124 19.19 12.83 5.96
C THR A 124 19.36 12.87 4.44
N GLN A 125 20.19 11.99 3.88
CA GLN A 125 20.46 11.94 2.44
C GLN A 125 20.34 10.51 1.89
N GLN A 126 19.68 10.35 0.74
CA GLN A 126 19.60 9.07 0.03
C GLN A 126 20.95 8.74 -0.62
N THR A 127 21.38 7.50 -0.52
CA THR A 127 22.61 6.98 -1.16
C THR A 127 22.33 5.98 -2.25
#